data_AF-A0A812H944-F1
#
_entry.id   AF-A0A812H944-F1
#
_cell.length_a   1.000
_cell.length_b   1.000
_cell.length_c   1.000
_cell.angle_alpha   90.00
_cell.angle_beta   90.00
_cell.angle_gamma   90.00
#
_symmetry.space_group_name_H-M   'P 1'
#
loop_
_entity.id
_entity.type
_entity.pdbx_description
1 polymer ?
#
loop_
_entity_poly.entity_id
_entity_poly.type
_entity_poly.pdbx_seq_one_letter_code
_entity_poly.pdbx_strand_id
1 'polypeptide(L)'
;MRRYGFVNCVSPDHAAKLWHYLDGFSGFAGNGSAITLRWAEKTQGKESLVNTYRNCSVMHRSVPHLCKPILFQDGVEVPFPRPTKKLEKPRLRNRRAKMPGAGNDMGDA
;
A
#
# COMPACT_ATOMS: atom_id res chain seq x y z
N MET A 1 -9.62 0.82 4.94
CA MET A 1 -8.39 1.38 4.34
C MET A 1 -7.24 0.54 4.86
N ARG A 2 -6.35 0.04 4.00
CA ARG A 2 -5.15 -0.67 4.48
C ARG A 2 -4.18 0.39 5.03
N ARG A 3 -3.70 0.22 6.26
CA ARG A 3 -2.77 1.14 6.93
C ARG A 3 -1.40 0.48 7.03
N TYR A 4 -0.78 0.23 5.88
CA TYR A 4 0.59 -0.28 5.80
C TYR A 4 1.19 0.11 4.46
N GLY A 5 2.52 0.14 4.40
CA GLY A 5 3.30 0.35 3.20
C GLY A 5 4.53 -0.56 3.19
N PHE A 6 5.26 -0.57 2.08
CA PHE A 6 6.53 -1.28 1.95
C PHE A 6 7.63 -0.27 1.64
N VAL A 7 8.79 -0.46 2.25
CA VAL A 7 9.99 0.34 2.02
C VAL A 7 11.15 -0.62 1.81
N ASN A 8 11.88 -0.45 0.71
CA ASN A 8 13.12 -1.17 0.44
C ASN A 8 14.30 -0.26 0.73
N CYS A 9 15.18 -0.67 1.64
CA CYS A 9 16.43 0.06 1.91
C CYS A 9 17.55 -0.40 0.96
N VAL A 10 18.52 0.48 0.72
CA VAL A 10 19.66 0.19 -0.18
C VAL A 10 20.68 -0.77 0.44
N SER A 11 20.72 -0.87 1.77
CA SER A 11 21.54 -1.84 2.49
C SER A 11 20.87 -2.29 3.80
N PRO A 12 21.29 -3.42 4.38
CA PRO A 12 20.83 -3.88 5.68
C PRO A 12 21.05 -2.85 6.80
N ASP A 13 22.17 -2.12 6.79
CA ASP A 13 22.47 -1.10 7.81
C ASP A 13 21.47 0.06 7.79
N HIS A 14 21.03 0.47 6.60
CA HIS A 14 19.97 1.47 6.47
C HIS A 14 18.63 0.94 6.98
N ALA A 15 18.33 -0.35 6.75
CA ALA A 15 17.12 -0.97 7.29
C ALA A 15 17.17 -1.06 8.83
N ALA A 16 18.33 -1.37 9.42
CA ALA A 16 18.52 -1.39 10.86
C ALA A 16 18.33 0.01 11.49
N LYS A 17 18.90 1.05 10.87
CA LYS A 17 18.68 2.45 11.28
C LYS A 17 17.20 2.83 11.19
N LEU A 18 16.54 2.50 10.08
CA LEU A 18 15.11 2.75 9.90
C LEU A 18 14.29 2.08 11.02
N TRP A 19 14.61 0.82 11.34
CA TRP A 19 13.95 0.07 12.40
C TRP A 19 14.12 0.73 13.76
N HIS A 20 15.35 1.12 14.10
CA HIS A 20 15.67 1.78 15.36
C HIS A 20 14.85 3.07 15.59
N TYR A 21 14.63 3.86 14.54
CA TYR A 21 13.91 5.13 14.65
C TYR A 21 12.39 5.02 14.53
N LEU A 22 11.88 4.07 13.74
CA LEU A 22 10.46 4.03 13.38
C LEU A 22 9.65 2.99 14.16
N ASP A 23 10.27 1.91 14.64
CA ASP A 23 9.50 0.87 15.33
C ASP A 23 9.05 1.39 16.71
N GLY A 24 7.74 1.39 16.95
CA GLY A 24 7.14 2.01 18.13
C GLY A 24 6.91 3.53 18.03
N PHE A 25 7.38 4.20 16.96
CA PHE A 25 7.20 5.65 16.81
C PHE A 25 5.73 6.03 16.56
N SER A 26 5.18 6.94 17.36
CA SER A 26 3.76 7.34 17.34
C SER A 26 3.51 8.81 16.96
N GLY A 27 4.56 9.56 16.60
CA GLY A 27 4.48 11.02 16.38
C GLY A 27 3.74 11.47 15.12
N PHE A 28 3.45 10.57 14.16
CA PHE A 28 2.82 10.97 12.89
C PHE A 28 1.30 11.10 12.94
N ALA A 29 0.62 10.26 13.72
CA ALA A 29 -0.81 10.01 13.50
C ALA A 29 -1.75 10.85 14.37
N GLY A 30 -1.21 11.63 15.32
CA GLY A 30 -1.97 12.46 16.27
C GLY A 30 -2.96 11.69 17.17
N ASN A 31 -3.08 10.38 16.98
CA ASN A 31 -4.05 9.49 17.59
C ASN A 31 -3.38 8.39 18.45
N GLY A 32 -2.07 8.54 18.72
CA GLY A 32 -1.28 7.60 19.51
C GLY A 32 -0.94 6.27 18.83
N SER A 33 -1.30 6.05 17.56
CA SER A 33 -0.94 4.81 16.85
C SER A 33 0.56 4.77 16.57
N ALA A 34 1.24 3.82 17.18
CA ALA A 34 2.64 3.52 16.88
C ALA A 34 2.79 2.81 15.53
N ILE A 35 3.88 3.09 14.82
CA ILE A 35 4.32 2.30 13.67
C ILE A 35 4.86 0.97 14.19
N THR A 36 4.53 -0.13 13.49
CA THR A 36 5.16 -1.42 13.70
C THR A 36 5.84 -1.85 12.41
N LEU A 37 7.11 -2.19 12.48
CA LEU A 37 7.86 -2.71 11.34
C LEU A 37 7.84 -4.24 11.34
N ARG A 38 7.77 -4.81 10.14
CA ARG A 38 7.90 -6.25 9.89
C ARG A 38 8.65 -6.45 8.59
N TRP A 39 9.47 -7.48 8.53
CA TRP A 39 10.08 -7.91 7.28
C TRP A 39 8.99 -8.40 6.32
N ALA A 40 9.08 -8.00 5.05
CA ALA A 40 8.17 -8.51 4.03
C ALA A 40 8.50 -9.98 3.73
N GLU A 41 7.54 -10.89 3.90
CA GLU A 41 7.77 -12.32 3.73
C GLU A 41 7.73 -12.78 2.26
N LYS A 42 6.92 -12.10 1.42
CA LYS A 42 6.61 -12.56 0.06
C LYS A 42 7.42 -11.89 -1.05
N THR A 43 7.95 -10.70 -0.78
CA THR A 43 8.58 -9.87 -1.81
C THR A 43 9.71 -9.08 -1.15
N GLN A 44 10.94 -9.48 -1.42
CA GLN A 44 12.15 -8.85 -0.91
C GLN A 44 13.02 -8.36 -2.07
N GLY A 45 13.67 -7.22 -1.85
CA GLY A 45 14.56 -6.58 -2.82
C GLY A 45 13.85 -5.65 -3.83
N LYS A 46 14.61 -4.66 -4.31
CA LYS A 46 14.18 -3.62 -5.25
C LYS A 46 13.59 -4.22 -6.53
N GLU A 47 14.28 -5.17 -7.15
CA GLU A 47 13.85 -5.76 -8.44
C GLU A 47 12.51 -6.49 -8.33
N SER A 48 12.34 -7.29 -7.27
CA SER A 48 11.11 -8.06 -7.03
C SER A 48 9.90 -7.14 -6.78
N LEU A 49 10.10 -6.07 -6.00
CA LEU A 49 9.09 -5.04 -5.79
C LEU A 49 8.75 -4.30 -7.09
N VAL A 50 9.77 -3.91 -7.86
CA VAL A 50 9.57 -3.24 -9.15
C VAL A 50 8.77 -4.11 -10.11
N ASN A 51 9.10 -5.39 -10.24
CA ASN A 51 8.40 -6.31 -11.13
C ASN A 51 6.94 -6.54 -10.70
N THR A 52 6.71 -6.58 -9.39
CA THR A 52 5.36 -6.71 -8.80
C THR A 52 4.52 -5.46 -9.05
N TYR A 53 5.05 -4.29 -8.69
CA TYR A 53 4.29 -3.05 -8.71
C TYR A 53 4.10 -2.48 -10.11
N ARG A 54 5.06 -2.64 -11.04
CA ARG A 54 4.92 -2.15 -12.44
C ARG A 54 3.70 -2.74 -13.16
N ASN A 55 3.21 -3.90 -12.72
CA ASN A 55 2.05 -4.60 -13.28
C ASN A 55 0.78 -4.49 -12.41
N CYS A 56 0.84 -3.75 -11.30
CA CYS A 56 -0.28 -3.58 -10.39
C CYS A 56 -1.22 -2.46 -10.85
N SER A 57 -2.52 -2.59 -10.58
CA SER A 57 -3.53 -1.58 -10.94
C SER A 57 -3.28 -0.21 -10.30
N VAL A 58 -2.53 -0.15 -9.18
CA VAL A 58 -2.11 1.11 -8.57
C VAL A 58 -1.26 1.97 -9.51
N MET A 59 -0.53 1.36 -10.46
CA MET A 59 0.27 2.10 -11.46
C MET A 59 -0.57 2.64 -12.62
N HIS A 60 -1.87 2.33 -12.69
CA HIS A 60 -2.73 2.78 -13.78
C HIS A 60 -2.77 4.32 -13.86
N ARG A 61 -2.88 4.87 -15.08
CA ARG A 61 -2.85 6.31 -15.35
C ARG A 61 -3.91 7.14 -14.59
N SER A 62 -5.03 6.51 -14.24
CA SER A 62 -6.11 7.17 -13.47
C SER A 62 -5.80 7.30 -11.97
N VAL A 63 -4.72 6.71 -11.49
CA VAL A 63 -4.30 6.81 -10.09
C VAL A 63 -3.43 8.06 -9.95
N PRO A 64 -3.68 8.94 -8.96
CA PRO A 64 -2.81 10.07 -8.65
C PRO A 64 -1.39 9.61 -8.34
N HIS A 65 -0.41 10.41 -8.73
CA HIS A 65 1.01 10.09 -8.54
C HIS A 65 1.36 9.83 -7.06
N LEU A 66 0.84 10.63 -6.13
CA LEU A 66 1.04 10.49 -4.68
C LEU A 66 0.53 9.15 -4.10
N CYS A 67 -0.31 8.42 -4.84
CA CYS A 67 -0.80 7.11 -4.43
C CYS A 67 -0.04 5.95 -5.07
N LYS A 68 0.94 6.24 -5.96
CA LYS A 68 1.75 5.24 -6.63
C LYS A 68 3.00 4.93 -5.80
N PRO A 69 3.51 3.69 -5.87
CA PRO A 69 4.87 3.39 -5.46
C PRO A 69 5.86 4.36 -6.11
N ILE A 70 6.87 4.78 -5.34
CA ILE A 70 7.94 5.65 -5.79
C ILE A 70 9.23 4.85 -5.84
N LEU A 71 10.02 5.05 -6.90
CA LEU A 71 11.31 4.41 -7.08
C LEU A 71 12.41 5.47 -6.96
N PHE A 72 13.46 5.15 -6.23
CA PHE A 72 14.61 6.03 -6.08
C PHE A 72 15.87 5.39 -6.66
N GLN A 73 16.72 6.24 -7.25
CA GLN A 73 18.07 5.94 -7.68
C GLN A 73 18.97 7.07 -7.19
N ASP A 74 19.97 6.74 -6.37
CA ASP A 74 20.92 7.71 -5.80
C ASP A 74 20.25 8.93 -5.14
N GLY A 75 19.16 8.67 -4.41
CA GLY A 75 18.38 9.69 -3.70
C GLY A 75 17.40 10.48 -4.56
N VAL A 76 17.39 10.26 -5.89
CA VAL A 76 16.50 10.95 -6.83
C VAL A 76 15.35 10.04 -7.23
N GLU A 77 14.14 10.59 -7.27
CA GLU A 77 12.97 9.88 -7.78
C GLU A 77 13.14 9.58 -9.29
N VAL A 78 12.92 8.34 -9.67
CA VAL A 78 12.99 7.87 -11.05
C VAL A 78 11.70 7.18 -11.47
N PRO A 79 11.32 7.25 -12.77
CA PRO A 79 10.12 6.58 -13.25
C PRO A 79 10.23 5.07 -13.09
N PHE A 80 9.11 4.43 -12.74
CA PHE A 80 9.00 2.97 -12.80
C PHE A 80 9.21 2.48 -14.23
N PRO A 81 9.83 1.30 -14.42
CA PRO A 81 9.86 0.63 -15.71
C PRO A 81 8.45 0.42 -16.27
N ARG A 82 8.30 0.49 -17.59
CA ARG A 82 6.99 0.33 -18.27
C ARG A 82 6.31 -0.98 -17.85
N PRO A 83 4.99 -1.05 -17.69
CA PRO A 83 4.31 -2.31 -17.42
C PRO A 83 4.63 -3.38 -18.48
N THR A 84 4.74 -4.65 -18.10
CA THR A 84 4.84 -5.77 -19.06
C THR A 84 3.48 -6.34 -19.44
N LYS A 85 2.42 -5.91 -18.74
CA LYS A 85 1.03 -6.30 -18.96
C LYS A 85 0.15 -5.05 -19.03
N LYS A 86 -1.03 -5.19 -19.66
CA LYS A 86 -2.05 -4.14 -19.64
C LYS A 86 -2.52 -3.93 -18.20
N LEU A 87 -2.47 -2.69 -17.72
CA LEU A 87 -2.93 -2.34 -16.39
C LEU A 87 -4.44 -2.15 -16.37
N GLU A 88 -5.11 -2.92 -15.50
CA GLU A 88 -6.52 -2.71 -15.20
C GLU A 88 -6.73 -1.48 -14.31
N LYS A 89 -7.86 -0.78 -14.51
CA LYS A 89 -8.25 0.32 -13.62
C LYS A 89 -8.45 -0.20 -12.19
N PRO A 90 -8.01 0.52 -11.14
CA PRO A 90 -8.30 0.13 -9.77
C PRO A 90 -9.81 -0.01 -9.57
N ARG A 91 -10.23 -1.15 -9.02
CA ARG A 91 -11.64 -1.36 -8.68
C ARG A 91 -11.98 -0.47 -7.49
N LEU A 92 -12.92 0.46 -7.68
CA LEU A 92 -13.55 1.16 -6.56
C LEU A 92 -14.22 0.09 -5.70
N ARG A 93 -13.71 -0.14 -4.49
CA ARG A 93 -14.36 -1.04 -3.55
C ARG A 93 -15.61 -0.31 -3.05
N ASN A 94 -16.75 -0.55 -3.70
CA ASN A 94 -18.06 -0.15 -3.15
C ASN A 94 -18.13 -0.74 -1.75
N ARG A 95 -18.06 0.11 -0.71
CA ARG A 95 -18.61 -0.27 0.57
C ARG A 95 -20.10 -0.42 0.28
N ARG A 96 -20.60 -1.65 0.11
CA ARG A 96 -22.03 -1.87 0.24
C ARG A 96 -22.40 -1.26 1.59
N ALA A 97 -23.18 -0.18 1.54
CA ALA A 97 -23.95 0.26 2.67
C ALA A 97 -24.72 -0.99 3.12
N LYS A 98 -24.48 -1.43 4.35
CA LYS A 98 -25.40 -2.34 5.02
C LYS A 98 -26.65 -1.50 5.25
N MET A 99 -27.55 -1.47 4.26
CA MET A 99 -28.92 -1.02 4.49
C MET A 99 -29.47 -1.98 5.56
N PRO A 100 -29.86 -1.51 6.75
CA PRO A 100 -30.64 -2.34 7.65
C PRO A 100 -31.91 -2.72 6.88
N GLY A 101 -32.19 -4.03 6.81
CA GLY A 101 -33.36 -4.53 6.11
C GLY A 101 -34.62 -3.83 6.61
N ALA A 102 -35.41 -3.30 5.67
CA ALA A 102 -36.81 -3.02 5.93
C ALA A 102 -37.46 -4.35 6.35
N GLY A 103 -38.08 -4.34 7.53
CA GLY A 103 -38.85 -5.46 8.01
C GLY A 103 -40.02 -5.76 7.08
N ASN A 104 -40.43 -7.01 7.08
CA ASN A 104 -41.80 -7.41 6.79
C ASN A 104 -42.06 -8.66 7.64
N ASP A 105 -42.52 -8.41 8.87
CA ASP A 105 -43.23 -9.42 9.67
C ASP A 105 -44.73 -9.33 9.35
N MET A 106 -45.38 -10.48 9.45
CA MET A 106 -46.81 -10.79 9.36
C MET A 106 -47.36 -11.11 7.95
N GLY A 107 -47.21 -12.39 7.61
CA GLY A 107 -48.29 -13.17 7.01
C GLY A 107 -48.94 -14.07 8.08
N ASP A 108 -50.24 -14.31 7.90
CA ASP A 108 -51.06 -15.44 8.37
C ASP A 108 -51.41 -15.54 9.87
N ALA A 109 -52.61 -15.08 10.25
CA ALA A 109 -53.85 -15.88 10.30
C ALA A 109 -54.96 -15.17 11.08
#